data_AF-A0A2E1DZI1-F1
#
_entry.id   AF-A0A2E1DZI1-F1
#
_cell.length_a   1.000
_cell.length_b   1.000
_cell.length_c   1.000
_cell.angle_alpha   90.00
_cell.angle_beta   90.00
_cell.angle_gamma   90.00
#
_symmetry.space_group_name_H-M   'P 1'
#
loop_
_entity.id
_entity.type
_entity.pdbx_description
1 polymer ?
#
loop_
_entity_poly.entity_id
_entity_poly.type
_entity_poly.pdbx_seq_one_letter_code
_entity_poly.pdbx_strand_id
1 'polypeptide(L)'
;VRIHNLPDFVYFNHSQHVSVAGIDCQKCHGPVEEMEILYQYSPLTMGWCIDCHRESNIKVKDNEYYTKIHEELSKKYGVEELSIAQMGGLECGKCHY
;
A
#
# COMPACT_ATOMS: atom_id res chain seq x y z
N VAL A 1 -14.84 -7.02 20.53
CA VAL A 1 -14.11 -7.95 19.63
C VAL A 1 -13.47 -7.12 18.53
N ARG A 2 -12.20 -7.36 18.18
CA ARG A 2 -11.53 -6.73 17.03
C ARG A 2 -11.70 -7.64 15.81
N ILE A 3 -12.27 -7.12 14.72
CA ILE A 3 -12.58 -7.92 13.52
C ILE A 3 -11.46 -7.89 12.47
N HIS A 4 -10.69 -6.80 12.37
CA HIS A 4 -9.55 -6.69 11.47
C HIS A 4 -8.26 -7.09 12.21
N ASN A 5 -7.79 -8.32 11.98
CA ASN A 5 -6.55 -8.84 12.55
C ASN A 5 -5.68 -9.45 11.45
N LEU A 6 -4.40 -9.06 11.46
CA LEU A 6 -3.35 -9.71 10.70
C LEU A 6 -2.52 -10.58 11.67
N PRO A 7 -1.85 -11.64 11.17
CA PRO A 7 -0.92 -12.41 12.00
C PRO A 7 0.23 -11.54 12.54
N ASP A 8 0.74 -11.88 13.73
CA ASP A 8 1.72 -11.06 14.44
C ASP A 8 3.09 -10.93 13.73
N PHE A 9 3.39 -11.86 12.81
CA PHE A 9 4.58 -11.79 11.96
C PHE A 9 4.42 -10.83 10.77
N VAL A 10 3.30 -10.11 10.68
CA VAL A 10 3.06 -9.08 9.67
C VAL A 10 3.13 -7.70 10.30
N TYR A 11 4.08 -6.90 9.84
CA TYR A 11 4.15 -5.49 10.17
C TYR A 11 3.35 -4.67 9.17
N PHE A 12 2.30 -4.00 9.66
CA PHE A 12 1.50 -3.07 8.87
C PHE A 12 1.50 -1.68 9.53
N ASN A 13 1.83 -0.64 8.76
CA ASN A 13 1.85 0.73 9.23
C ASN A 13 0.86 1.60 8.43
N HIS A 14 -0.18 2.11 9.11
CA HIS A 14 -1.18 2.98 8.49
C HIS A 14 -0.60 4.27 7.90
N SER A 15 0.46 4.85 8.50
CA SER A 15 0.99 6.14 8.03
C SER A 15 1.60 6.05 6.62
N GLN A 16 2.21 4.92 6.26
CA GLN A 16 2.75 4.70 4.92
C GLN A 16 1.65 4.63 3.87
N HIS A 17 0.51 4.03 4.21
CA HIS A 17 -0.59 3.82 3.26
C HIS A 17 -1.52 5.03 3.17
N VAL A 18 -1.85 5.65 4.30
CA VAL A 18 -2.79 6.78 4.36
C VAL A 18 -2.07 8.11 4.15
N SER A 19 -0.98 8.38 4.84
CA SER A 19 -0.34 9.70 4.80
C SER A 19 0.64 9.85 3.64
N VAL A 20 1.43 8.81 3.36
CA VAL A 20 2.45 8.86 2.29
C VAL A 20 1.85 8.50 0.93
N ALA A 21 1.15 7.36 0.83
CA ALA A 21 0.51 6.95 -0.42
C ALA A 21 -0.85 7.65 -0.65
N GLY A 22 -1.48 8.23 0.38
CA GLY A 22 -2.75 8.94 0.24
C GLY A 22 -3.89 8.02 -0.21
N ILE A 23 -3.96 6.79 0.33
CA ILE A 23 -5.02 5.83 0.05
C ILE A 23 -6.23 6.13 0.94
N ASP A 24 -7.41 6.22 0.32
CA ASP A 24 -8.67 6.43 1.04
C ASP A 24 -9.03 5.22 1.92
N CYS A 25 -9.61 5.49 3.10
CA CYS A 25 -10.02 4.48 4.07
C CYS A 25 -10.90 3.40 3.45
N GLN A 26 -11.80 3.82 2.55
CA GLN A 26 -12.80 2.98 1.90
C GLN A 26 -12.17 1.93 0.98
N LYS A 27 -10.97 2.18 0.45
CA LYS A 27 -10.27 1.21 -0.39
C LYS A 27 -9.95 -0.08 0.37
N CYS A 28 -9.65 0.03 1.67
CA CYS A 28 -9.30 -1.11 2.52
C CYS A 28 -10.49 -1.59 3.35
N HIS A 29 -11.26 -0.66 3.92
CA HIS A 29 -12.33 -0.98 4.89
C HIS A 29 -13.75 -0.96 4.30
N GLY A 30 -13.92 -0.65 3.01
CA GLY A 30 -15.23 -0.53 2.38
C GLY A 30 -15.93 0.79 2.72
N PRO A 31 -17.18 1.00 2.27
CA PRO A 31 -17.97 2.19 2.57
C PRO A 31 -18.45 2.16 4.03
N VAL A 32 -17.52 2.38 4.97
CA VAL A 32 -17.74 2.29 6.42
C VAL A 32 -18.85 3.23 6.91
N GLU A 33 -19.06 4.33 6.20
CA GLU A 33 -20.12 5.31 6.45
C GLU A 33 -21.54 4.74 6.22
N GLU A 34 -21.68 3.67 5.43
CA GLU A 34 -22.96 3.00 5.14
C GLU A 34 -23.15 1.73 5.99
N MET A 35 -22.16 1.34 6.81
CA MET A 35 -22.20 0.11 7.59
C MET A 35 -22.92 0.33 8.93
N GLU A 36 -24.17 -0.12 9.05
CA GLU A 36 -24.91 -0.15 10.31
C GLU A 36 -24.22 -1.05 11.36
N ILE A 37 -23.65 -2.17 10.91
CA ILE A 37 -22.81 -3.06 11.71
C ILE A 37 -21.50 -3.26 10.95
N LEU A 38 -20.37 -2.99 11.61
CA LEU A 38 -19.05 -3.17 11.00
C LEU A 38 -18.80 -4.63 10.64
N TYR A 39 -18.34 -4.85 9.41
CA TYR A 39 -17.84 -6.12 8.93
C TYR A 39 -16.51 -5.93 8.20
N GLN A 40 -15.78 -7.03 7.98
CA GLN A 40 -14.54 -7.00 7.21
C GLN A 40 -14.89 -7.00 5.72
N TYR A 41 -14.65 -5.86 5.06
CA TYR A 41 -14.92 -5.68 3.63
C TYR A 41 -13.86 -6.36 2.75
N SER A 42 -12.59 -6.00 2.95
CA SER A 42 -11.47 -6.58 2.20
C SER A 42 -10.95 -7.85 2.88
N PRO A 43 -10.44 -8.83 2.12
CA PRO A 43 -9.92 -10.07 2.71
C PRO A 43 -8.64 -9.88 3.53
N LEU A 44 -7.87 -8.82 3.26
CA LEU A 44 -6.58 -8.51 3.92
C LEU A 44 -5.60 -9.69 3.91
N THR A 45 -5.68 -10.52 2.88
CA THR A 45 -4.75 -11.64 2.64
C THR A 45 -3.49 -11.14 1.94
N MET A 46 -2.39 -11.90 2.05
CA MET A 46 -1.13 -11.56 1.37
C MET A 46 -1.32 -11.33 -0.13
N GLY A 47 -2.13 -12.16 -0.81
CA GLY A 47 -2.43 -11.98 -2.23
C GLY A 47 -3.05 -10.63 -2.53
N TRP A 48 -4.04 -10.22 -1.73
CA TRP A 48 -4.67 -8.89 -1.88
C TRP A 48 -3.68 -7.74 -1.67
N CYS A 49 -2.78 -7.85 -0.68
CA CYS A 49 -1.72 -6.85 -0.46
C CYS A 49 -0.78 -6.76 -1.67
N ILE A 50 -0.33 -7.90 -2.19
CA ILE A 50 0.61 -7.97 -3.32
C ILE A 50 -0.03 -7.40 -4.59
N ASP A 51 -1.28 -7.74 -4.87
CA ASP A 51 -1.96 -7.27 -6.08
C ASP A 51 -2.15 -5.75 -6.01
N CYS A 52 -2.57 -5.23 -4.86
CA CYS A 52 -2.63 -3.78 -4.64
C CYS A 52 -1.26 -3.10 -4.87
N HIS A 53 -0.17 -3.70 -4.39
CA HIS A 53 1.19 -3.17 -4.58
C HIS A 53 1.69 -3.25 -6.03
N ARG A 54 1.20 -4.20 -6.83
CA ARG A 54 1.53 -4.31 -8.27
C ARG A 54 0.79 -3.26 -9.10
N GLU A 55 -0.46 -2.98 -8.74
CA GLU A 55 -1.35 -2.11 -9.51
C GLU A 55 -1.24 -0.64 -9.11
N SER A 56 -0.80 -0.34 -7.88
CA SER A 56 -0.73 1.02 -7.36
C SER A 56 0.58 1.71 -7.73
N ASN A 57 0.47 2.90 -8.30
CA ASN A 57 1.61 3.77 -8.60
C ASN A 57 1.97 4.66 -7.40
N ILE A 58 3.25 5.02 -7.31
CA ILE A 58 3.71 5.97 -6.30
C ILE A 58 3.20 7.38 -6.59
N LYS A 59 2.81 8.11 -5.55
CA LYS A 59 2.62 9.56 -5.64
C LYS A 59 3.99 10.23 -5.57
N VAL A 60 4.50 10.63 -6.72
CA VAL A 60 5.79 11.35 -6.85
C VAL A 60 5.64 12.85 -6.59
N LYS A 61 4.43 13.39 -6.79
CA LYS A 61 4.18 14.83 -6.64
C LYS A 61 4.42 15.26 -5.19
N ASP A 62 5.21 16.32 -5.03
CA ASP A 62 5.44 17.05 -3.78
C ASP A 62 6.31 16.36 -2.72
N ASN A 63 7.17 15.41 -3.11
CA ASN A 63 8.16 14.83 -2.20
C ASN A 63 9.56 14.74 -2.83
N GLU A 64 10.47 15.62 -2.40
CA GLU A 64 11.85 15.69 -2.89
C GLU A 64 12.63 14.37 -2.76
N TYR A 65 12.32 13.54 -1.75
CA TYR A 65 12.91 12.22 -1.60
C TYR A 65 12.49 11.29 -2.74
N TYR A 66 11.21 11.29 -3.10
CA TYR A 66 10.69 10.44 -4.17
C TYR A 66 11.05 10.96 -5.57
N THR A 67 11.28 12.26 -5.76
CA THR A 67 11.71 12.81 -7.05
C THR A 67 13.03 12.18 -7.54
N LYS A 68 14.06 12.10 -6.67
CA LYS A 68 15.35 11.52 -7.05
C LYS A 68 15.25 10.02 -7.34
N ILE A 69 14.56 9.30 -6.47
CA ILE A 69 14.37 7.85 -6.62
C ILE A 69 13.55 7.55 -7.86
N HIS A 70 12.53 8.36 -8.14
CA HIS A 70 11.71 8.23 -9.34
C HIS A 70 12.56 8.46 -10.60
N GLU A 71 13.36 9.52 -10.67
CA GLU A 71 14.23 9.76 -11.83
C GLU A 71 15.22 8.61 -12.10
N GLU A 72 15.83 8.05 -11.06
CA GLU A 72 16.77 6.92 -11.19
C GLU A 72 16.07 5.64 -11.64
N LEU A 73 14.96 5.29 -10.99
CA LEU A 73 14.25 4.04 -11.25
C LEU A 73 13.44 4.10 -12.54
N SER A 74 12.85 5.24 -12.91
CA SER A 74 12.18 5.44 -14.19
C SER A 74 13.15 5.26 -15.36
N LYS A 75 14.40 5.76 -15.24
CA LYS A 75 15.47 5.50 -16.24
C LYS A 75 15.86 4.03 -16.30
N LYS A 76 15.96 3.36 -15.16
CA LYS A 76 16.35 1.93 -15.07
C LYS A 76 15.30 1.00 -15.68
N TYR A 77 14.03 1.25 -15.41
CA TYR A 77 12.92 0.40 -15.85
C TYR A 77 12.28 0.87 -17.17
N GLY A 78 12.61 2.06 -17.65
CA GLY A 78 12.06 2.62 -18.89
C GLY A 78 10.57 2.94 -18.81
N VAL A 79 10.07 3.28 -17.61
CA VAL A 79 8.65 3.58 -17.36
C VAL A 79 8.50 5.00 -16.82
N GLU A 80 7.41 5.68 -17.18
CA GLU A 80 7.10 7.03 -16.68
C GLU A 80 6.54 7.01 -15.26
N GLU A 81 5.83 5.94 -14.88
CA GLU A 81 5.28 5.77 -13.53
C GLU A 81 5.81 4.47 -12.91
N LEU A 82 6.15 4.54 -11.62
CA LEU A 82 6.64 3.39 -10.86
C LEU A 82 5.52 2.85 -9.98
N SER A 83 5.33 1.53 -10.02
CA SER A 83 4.51 0.82 -9.06
C SER A 83 5.22 0.69 -7.70
N ILE A 84 4.45 0.48 -6.64
CA ILE A 84 4.98 0.13 -5.32
C ILE A 84 5.83 -1.14 -5.40
N ALA A 85 5.47 -2.08 -6.28
CA ALA A 85 6.26 -3.27 -6.56
C ALA A 85 7.67 -2.95 -7.08
N GLN A 86 7.81 -2.00 -8.00
CA GLN A 86 9.11 -1.58 -8.55
C GLN A 86 9.98 -0.83 -7.54
N MET A 87 9.36 -0.25 -6.50
CA MET A 87 10.03 0.40 -5.36
C MET A 87 10.48 -0.60 -4.27
N GLY A 88 10.33 -1.90 -4.53
CA GLY A 88 10.67 -2.96 -3.58
C GLY A 88 9.60 -3.17 -2.51
N GLY A 89 8.35 -2.73 -2.71
CA GLY A 89 7.23 -2.98 -1.80
C GLY A 89 6.77 -4.44 -1.76
N LEU A 90 7.49 -5.36 -2.42
CA LEU A 90 7.24 -6.81 -2.41
C LEU A 90 8.38 -7.59 -1.74
N GLU A 91 9.35 -6.91 -1.13
CA GLU A 91 10.43 -7.57 -0.39
C GLU A 91 9.91 -8.16 0.92
N CYS A 92 10.25 -9.43 1.19
CA CYS A 92 9.77 -10.16 2.37
C CYS A 92 10.01 -9.38 3.68
N GLY A 93 11.21 -8.82 3.84
CA GLY A 93 11.64 -8.11 5.04
C GLY A 93 10.92 -6.77 5.32
N LYS A 94 10.16 -6.24 4.35
CA LYS A 94 9.40 -4.99 4.56
C LYS A 94 8.06 -5.21 5.23
N CYS A 95 7.52 -6.43 5.15
CA CYS A 95 6.22 -6.79 5.72
C CYS A 95 6.33 -7.89 6.78
N HIS A 96 7.37 -8.73 6.69
CA HIS A 96 7.60 -9.85 7.59
C HIS A 96 8.98 -9.71 8.24
N TYR A 97 9.07 -9.99 9.54
CA TYR A 97 10.33 -10.00 10.29
C TYR A 97 11.11 -11.29 10.08
#